data_AF-A0A836FA05-F1
#
_entry.id   AF-A0A836FA05-F1
#
_cell.length_a   1.000
_cell.length_b   1.000
_cell.length_c   1.000
_cell.angle_alpha   90.00
_cell.angle_beta   90.00
_cell.angle_gamma   90.00
#
_symmetry.space_group_name_H-M   'P 1'
#
loop_
_entity.id
_entity.type
_entity.pdbx_description
1 polymer ?
#
loop_
_entity_poly.entity_id
_entity_poly.type
_entity_poly.pdbx_seq_one_letter_code
_entity_poly.pdbx_strand_id
1 'polypeptide(L)' 'MAEGEEKLTGLAKHFNSQTMYGRRNVTVATYVGIGLISLFFYVRSKTKKT' A
#
# COMPACT_ATOMS: atom_id res chain seq x y z
N MET A 1 -5.78 8.57 30.37
CA MET A 1 -4.38 8.75 29.95
C MET A 1 -4.23 7.94 28.67
N ALA A 2 -4.27 8.59 27.50
CA ALA A 2 -4.16 7.90 26.21
C ALA A 2 -2.68 7.62 25.94
N GLU A 3 -2.20 6.52 26.49
CA GLU A 3 -0.86 5.96 26.25
C GLU A 3 -0.81 5.50 24.79
N GLY A 4 0.03 6.14 23.96
CA GLY A 4 0.33 5.62 22.62
C GLY A 4 -0.04 6.47 21.40
N GLU A 5 -0.25 7.78 21.51
CA GLU A 5 0.10 8.63 20.35
C GLU A 5 1.62 8.64 20.20
N GLU A 6 2.21 7.52 19.78
CA GLU A 6 3.53 7.56 19.17
C GLU A 6 3.45 8.67 18.13
N LYS A 7 4.31 9.69 18.26
CA LYS A 7 4.47 10.74 17.27
C LYS A 7 5.04 10.09 16.00
N LEU A 8 4.19 9.37 15.28
CA LEU A 8 4.52 8.74 14.01
C LEU A 8 4.76 9.90 13.04
N THR A 9 6.01 10.08 12.65
CA THR A 9 6.44 11.13 11.73
C THR A 9 6.78 10.53 10.36
N GLY A 10 6.82 11.39 9.34
CA GLY A 10 7.14 10.96 7.97
C GLY A 10 6.19 9.90 7.43
N LEU A 11 6.75 8.89 6.76
CA LEU A 11 5.99 7.81 6.13
C LEU A 11 5.23 6.94 7.14
N ALA A 12 5.79 6.76 8.35
CA ALA A 12 5.16 5.98 9.41
C ALA A 12 3.84 6.63 9.88
N LYS A 13 3.64 7.93 9.69
CA LYS A 13 2.34 8.59 9.96
C LYS A 13 1.22 8.05 9.07
N HIS A 14 1.54 7.75 7.82
CA HIS A 14 0.58 7.35 6.80
C HIS A 14 0.52 5.83 6.60
N PHE A 15 1.61 5.12 6.85
CA PHE A 15 1.72 3.67 6.70
C PHE A 15 2.20 3.06 8.00
N ASN A 16 1.26 2.70 8.87
CA ASN A 16 1.52 2.05 10.15
C ASN A 16 0.43 1.02 10.46
N SER A 17 0.72 0.09 11.37
CA SER A 17 -0.23 -0.90 11.86
C SER A 17 -1.02 -0.44 13.10
N GLN A 18 -0.61 0.67 13.72
CA GLN A 18 -1.10 1.12 15.04
C GLN A 18 -2.45 1.86 14.91
N THR A 19 -2.61 2.70 13.88
CA THR A 19 -3.78 3.57 13.70
C THR A 19 -4.72 3.03 12.61
N MET A 20 -6.02 3.33 12.72
CA MET A 20 -7.01 2.94 11.70
C MET A 20 -6.70 3.55 10.32
N TYR A 21 -6.18 4.78 10.28
CA TYR A 21 -5.78 5.45 9.05
C TYR A 21 -4.54 4.80 8.42
N GLY A 22 -3.52 4.50 9.23
CA GLY A 22 -2.31 3.81 8.77
C GLY A 22 -2.63 2.44 8.18
N ARG A 23 -3.45 1.66 8.88
CA ARG A 23 -3.86 0.31 8.44
C ARG A 23 -4.59 0.36 7.11
N ARG A 24 -5.54 1.29 6.95
CA ARG A 24 -6.27 1.48 5.69
C ARG A 24 -5.32 1.79 4.53
N ASN A 25 -4.38 2.71 4.72
CA ASN A 25 -3.45 3.11 3.65
C ASN A 25 -2.55 1.95 3.21
N VAL A 26 -2.04 1.17 4.16
CA VAL A 26 -1.26 -0.05 3.85
C VAL A 26 -2.10 -1.03 3.05
N THR A 27 -3.35 -1.31 3.46
CA THR A 27 -4.24 -2.21 2.73
C THR A 27 -4.52 -1.72 1.30
N VAL A 28 -4.83 -0.43 1.13
CA VAL A 28 -5.07 0.16 -0.19
C VAL A 28 -3.81 0.08 -1.06
N ALA A 29 -2.65 0.41 -0.51
CA ALA A 29 -1.38 0.32 -1.24
C ALA A 29 -1.08 -1.11 -1.69
N THR A 30 -1.37 -2.12 -0.87
CA THR A 30 -1.21 -3.53 -1.23
C THR A 30 -2.10 -3.92 -2.40
N TYR A 31 -3.40 -3.59 -2.35
CA TYR A 31 -4.32 -3.93 -3.44
C TYR A 31 -3.97 -3.22 -4.75
N VAL A 32 -3.62 -1.94 -4.67
CA VAL A 32 -3.18 -1.16 -5.84
C VAL A 32 -1.87 -1.74 -6.40
N GLY A 33 -0.90 -2.06 -5.54
CA GLY A 33 0.37 -2.64 -5.94
C GLY A 33 0.21 -3.97 -6.67
N ILE A 34 -0.58 -4.89 -6.12
CA ILE A 34 -0.88 -6.17 -6.77
C ILE A 34 -1.59 -5.94 -8.11
N GLY A 35 -2.61 -5.06 -8.14
CA GLY A 35 -3.34 -4.74 -9.37
C GLY A 35 -2.44 -4.20 -10.48
N LEU A 36 -1.51 -3.30 -10.14
CA LEU A 36 -0.54 -2.74 -11.08
C LEU A 36 0.46 -3.80 -11.58
N ILE A 37 0.95 -4.67 -10.70
CA ILE A 37 1.83 -5.77 -11.09
C ILE A 37 1.11 -6.72 -12.06
N SER A 38 -0.12 -7.13 -11.73
CA SER A 38 -0.94 -7.97 -12.60
C SER A 38 -1.21 -7.30 -13.95
N LEU A 39 -1.55 -6.01 -13.95
CA LEU A 39 -1.77 -5.24 -15.18
C LEU A 39 -0.49 -5.14 -16.02
N PHE A 40 0.66 -4.90 -15.40
CA PHE A 40 1.95 -4.88 -16.08
C PHE A 40 2.23 -6.22 -16.79
N PHE A 41 2.04 -7.35 -16.10
CA PHE A 41 2.22 -8.67 -16.71
C PHE A 41 1.21 -8.95 -17.81
N TYR A 42 -0.04 -8.51 -17.65
CA TYR A 42 -1.06 -8.63 -18.69
C TYR A 42 -0.67 -7.88 -19.98
N VAL A 43 -0.28 -6.60 -19.85
CA VAL A 43 0.16 -5.77 -20.97
C VAL A 43 1.45 -6.33 -21.60
N ARG A 44 2.41 -6.77 -20.77
CA ARG A 44 3.65 -7.41 -21.23
C ARG A 44 3.41 -8.74 -21.96
N SER A 45 2.45 -9.55 -21.52
CA SER A 45 2.10 -10.81 -22.19
C SER A 45 1.51 -10.55 -23.58
N LYS A 46 0.71 -9.47 -23.72
CA LYS A 46 0.15 -9.04 -25.02
C LYS A 46 1.21 -8.51 -25.97
N THR A 47 2.22 -7.77 -25.48
CA THR A 47 3.26 -7.21 -26.36
C THR A 47 4.27 -8.24 -26.88
N LYS A 48 4.33 -9.44 -26.29
CA LYS A 48 5.22 -10.54 -26.70
C LYS A 48 4.53 -11.62 -27.57
N LYS A 49 3.29 -11.39 -28.01
CA LYS A 49 2.68 -12.16 -29.10
C LYS A 49 3.09 -11.58 -30.46
N THR A 50 4.38 -11.69 -30.78
CA THR A 50 4.93 -11.55 -32.13
C THR A 50 6.05 -12.56 -32.27
#